data_AF-A0A0K2Y9V5-F1
#
_entry.id   AF-A0A0K2Y9V5-F1
#
_cell.length_a   1.000
_cell.length_b   1.000
_cell.length_c   1.000
_cell.angle_alpha   90.00
_cell.angle_beta   90.00
_cell.angle_gamma   90.00
#
_symmetry.space_group_name_H-M   'P 1'
#
loop_
_entity.id
_entity.type
_entity.pdbx_description
1 polymer ?
#
loop_
_entity_poly.entity_id
_entity_poly.type
_entity_poly.pdbx_seq_one_letter_code
_entity_poly.pdbx_strand_id
1 'polypeptide(L)'
;MENLQQMKRNAMTIVRLTRSGRKKKPFYRIVVTDSRKRRDGGWIESIGYYNPLASPKVVQIDHARLDYWKSVGAKMSERVEKLSKQQA
;
A
#
# COMPACT_ATOMS: atom_id res chain seq x y z
N MET A 1 -10.88 -17.64 20.07
CA MET A 1 -9.82 -18.15 19.16
C MET A 1 -9.78 -17.38 17.84
N GLU A 2 -10.93 -17.15 17.17
CA GLU A 2 -11.01 -16.33 15.94
C GLU A 2 -10.52 -14.90 16.09
N ASN A 3 -10.86 -14.20 17.19
CA ASN A 3 -10.40 -12.82 17.42
C ASN A 3 -8.86 -12.71 17.50
N LEU A 4 -8.18 -13.68 18.10
CA LEU A 4 -6.72 -13.66 18.22
C LEU A 4 -6.04 -13.92 16.86
N GLN A 5 -6.59 -14.84 16.06
CA GLN A 5 -6.15 -15.08 14.68
C GLN A 5 -6.35 -13.84 13.80
N GLN A 6 -7.51 -13.18 13.93
CA GLN A 6 -7.82 -11.97 13.18
C GLN A 6 -6.89 -10.81 13.57
N MET A 7 -6.63 -10.60 14.87
CA MET A 7 -5.69 -9.57 15.33
C MET A 7 -4.26 -9.83 14.85
N LYS A 8 -3.79 -11.09 14.89
CA LYS A 8 -2.48 -11.46 14.32
C LYS A 8 -2.41 -11.21 12.83
N ARG A 9 -3.48 -11.49 12.08
CA ARG A 9 -3.54 -11.24 10.63
C ARG A 9 -3.51 -9.75 10.31
N ASN A 10 -4.24 -8.95 11.08
CA ASN A 10 -4.25 -7.51 10.95
C ASN A 10 -2.89 -6.88 11.29
N ALA A 11 -2.22 -7.35 12.35
CA ALA A 11 -0.87 -6.90 12.71
C ALA A 11 0.18 -7.21 11.62
N MET A 12 -0.05 -8.25 10.82
CA MET A 12 0.79 -8.62 9.67
C MET A 12 0.35 -7.94 8.37
N THR A 13 -0.70 -7.13 8.39
CA THR A 13 -1.18 -6.38 7.22
C THR A 13 -0.38 -5.09 7.05
N ILE A 14 0.11 -4.85 5.85
CA ILE A 14 0.94 -3.70 5.49
C ILE A 14 0.42 -3.03 4.22
N VAL A 15 0.45 -1.71 4.20
CA VAL A 15 0.29 -0.88 3.01
C VAL A 15 1.68 -0.65 2.41
N ARG A 16 1.92 -1.17 1.21
CA ARG A 16 3.23 -1.11 0.55
C ARG A 16 3.11 -0.84 -0.94
N LEU A 17 4.25 -0.52 -1.55
CA LEU A 17 4.35 -0.38 -3.00
C LEU A 17 4.61 -1.73 -3.67
N THR A 18 3.79 -2.05 -4.67
CA THR A 18 4.03 -3.14 -5.61
C THR A 18 4.53 -2.55 -6.92
N ARG A 19 5.65 -3.07 -7.43
CA ARG A 19 6.23 -2.56 -8.68
C ARG A 19 5.49 -3.17 -9.85
N SER A 20 5.12 -2.33 -10.79
CA SER A 20 4.52 -2.66 -12.07
C SER A 20 5.20 -1.85 -13.18
N GLY A 21 4.79 -2.09 -14.41
CA GLY A 21 5.33 -1.39 -15.58
C GLY A 21 6.50 -2.12 -16.25
N ARG A 22 7.06 -1.47 -17.26
CA ARG A 22 8.07 -2.06 -18.16
C ARG A 22 9.49 -1.74 -17.69
N LYS A 23 10.48 -2.36 -18.32
CA LYS A 23 11.90 -1.99 -18.14
C LYS A 23 12.06 -0.49 -18.38
N LYS A 24 12.77 0.20 -17.48
CA LYS A 24 12.95 1.67 -17.46
C LYS A 24 11.64 2.50 -17.40
N LYS A 25 10.49 1.87 -17.18
CA LYS A 25 9.19 2.53 -17.03
C LYS A 25 8.48 2.08 -15.75
N PRO A 26 8.97 2.48 -14.56
CA PRO A 26 8.41 2.05 -13.29
C PRO A 26 7.04 2.70 -13.05
N PHE A 27 6.10 1.89 -12.60
CA PHE A 27 4.80 2.30 -12.07
C PHE A 27 4.58 1.55 -10.75
N TYR A 28 4.00 2.19 -9.74
CA TYR A 28 3.81 1.54 -8.45
C TYR A 28 2.35 1.56 -8.07
N ARG A 29 1.81 0.40 -7.68
CA ARG A 29 0.49 0.32 -7.03
C ARG A 29 0.69 0.44 -5.52
N ILE A 30 -0.21 1.15 -4.85
CA ILE A 30 -0.27 1.22 -3.39
C ILE A 30 -1.29 0.19 -2.95
N VAL A 31 -0.81 -0.89 -2.33
CA VAL A 31 -1.62 -2.08 -2.05
C VAL A 31 -1.58 -2.43 -0.57
N VAL A 32 -2.69 -2.98 -0.09
CA VAL A 32 -2.84 -3.56 1.24
C VAL A 32 -2.68 -5.07 1.13
N THR A 33 -1.73 -5.63 1.87
CA THR A 33 -1.40 -7.05 1.78
C THR A 33 -0.80 -7.55 3.07
N ASP A 34 -0.80 -8.87 3.27
CA ASP A 34 0.05 -9.49 4.29
C ASP A 34 1.54 -9.27 3.96
N SER A 35 2.32 -8.89 4.97
CA SER A 35 3.73 -8.53 4.87
C SER A 35 4.61 -9.67 4.38
N ARG A 36 4.22 -10.93 4.65
CA ARG A 36 4.96 -12.14 4.24
C ARG A 36 4.83 -12.46 2.76
N LYS A 37 3.83 -11.89 2.08
CA LYS A 37 3.63 -12.14 0.65
C LYS A 37 4.74 -11.51 -0.18
N ARG A 38 5.07 -12.14 -1.31
CA ARG A 38 5.97 -11.60 -2.35
C ARG A 38 5.56 -10.18 -2.76
N ARG A 39 6.53 -9.30 -3.05
CA ARG A 39 6.29 -7.88 -3.39
C ARG A 39 5.21 -7.68 -4.46
N ASP A 40 5.29 -8.45 -5.55
CA ASP A 40 4.38 -8.35 -6.70
C ASP A 40 3.36 -9.49 -6.75
N GLY A 41 3.17 -10.20 -5.62
CA GLY A 41 2.13 -11.22 -5.48
C GLY A 41 0.75 -10.63 -5.23
N GLY A 42 -0.24 -11.49 -5.01
CA GLY A 42 -1.63 -11.06 -4.76
C GLY A 42 -1.79 -10.24 -3.47
N TRP A 43 -2.59 -9.19 -3.54
CA TRP A 43 -2.93 -8.29 -2.43
C TRP A 43 -4.40 -8.46 -2.00
N ILE A 44 -4.78 -7.84 -0.88
CA ILE A 44 -6.16 -7.80 -0.38
C ILE A 44 -6.92 -6.70 -1.13
N GLU A 45 -6.32 -5.51 -1.21
CA GLU A 45 -6.94 -4.34 -1.84
C GLU A 45 -5.87 -3.43 -2.46
N SER A 46 -6.21 -2.75 -3.56
CA SER A 46 -5.38 -1.71 -4.16
C SER A 46 -6.04 -0.36 -3.89
N ILE A 47 -5.39 0.48 -3.09
CA ILE A 47 -5.96 1.76 -2.59
C ILE A 47 -5.35 2.98 -3.28
N GLY A 48 -4.54 2.78 -4.31
CA GLY A 48 -3.91 3.90 -5.01
C GLY A 48 -2.76 3.49 -5.93
N TYR A 49 -2.05 4.49 -6.43
CA TYR A 49 -0.84 4.32 -7.23
C TYR A 49 0.10 5.52 -7.14
N TYR A 50 1.34 5.29 -7.58
CA TYR A 50 2.38 6.29 -7.73
C TYR A 50 3.04 6.13 -9.10
N ASN A 51 2.99 7.21 -9.89
CA ASN A 51 3.67 7.31 -11.18
C ASN A 51 4.83 8.31 -11.10
N PRO A 52 6.09 7.82 -10.95
CA PRO A 52 7.27 8.68 -10.90
C PRO A 52 7.64 9.32 -12.25
N LEU A 53 7.11 8.79 -13.36
CA LEU A 53 7.46 9.25 -14.71
C LEU A 53 6.54 10.34 -15.24
N ALA A 54 5.41 10.59 -14.56
CA ALA A 54 4.57 11.73 -14.89
C ALA A 54 5.27 13.04 -14.53
N SER A 55 4.97 14.10 -15.29
CA SER A 55 5.41 15.47 -15.01
C SER A 55 4.18 16.37 -14.91
N PRO A 56 3.75 16.77 -13.70
CA PRO A 56 4.34 16.46 -12.39
C PRO A 56 4.16 14.98 -11.97
N LYS A 57 4.95 14.53 -10.98
CA LYS A 57 4.82 13.17 -10.43
C LYS A 57 3.40 13.00 -9.87
N VAL A 58 2.74 11.89 -10.23
CA VAL A 58 1.37 11.63 -9.79
C VAL A 58 1.37 10.64 -8.63
N VAL A 59 0.72 11.04 -7.54
CA VAL A 59 0.39 10.19 -6.40
C VAL A 59 -1.12 10.26 -6.23
N GLN A 60 -1.77 9.10 -6.21
CA GLN A 60 -3.20 9.02 -5.93
C GLN A 60 -3.42 7.95 -4.87
N ILE A 61 -4.02 8.35 -3.76
CA ILE A 61 -4.37 7.51 -2.63
C ILE A 61 -5.83 7.75 -2.26
N ASP A 62 -6.58 6.67 -2.08
CA ASP A 62 -7.88 6.71 -1.42
C ASP A 62 -7.67 6.82 0.09
N HIS A 63 -7.87 8.02 0.62
CA HIS A 63 -7.67 8.33 2.03
C HIS A 63 -8.70 7.63 2.93
N ALA A 64 -9.95 7.46 2.47
CA ALA A 64 -10.99 6.78 3.24
C ALA A 64 -10.61 5.31 3.47
N ARG A 65 -10.10 4.64 2.42
CA ARG A 65 -9.60 3.26 2.55
C ARG A 65 -8.32 3.19 3.35
N LEU A 66 -7.39 4.14 3.16
CA LEU A 66 -6.15 4.19 3.94
C LEU A 66 -6.44 4.29 5.45
N ASP A 67 -7.34 5.17 5.85
CA ASP A 67 -7.68 5.38 7.25
C ASP A 67 -8.41 4.19 7.87
N TYR A 68 -9.30 3.55 7.12
CA TYR A 68 -9.89 2.26 7.53
C TYR A 68 -8.81 1.21 7.79
N TRP A 69 -7.85 1.04 6.86
CA TRP A 69 -6.82 0.02 7.02
C TRP A 69 -5.88 0.32 8.20
N LYS A 70 -5.57 1.60 8.44
CA LYS A 70 -4.85 2.02 9.65
C LYS A 70 -5.63 1.71 10.92
N SER A 71 -6.96 1.95 10.94
CA SER A 71 -7.78 1.72 12.13
C SER A 71 -7.87 0.24 12.50
N VAL A 72 -7.79 -0.66 11.52
CA VAL A 72 -7.76 -2.11 11.78
C VAL A 72 -6.36 -2.65 12.09
N GLY A 73 -5.33 -1.80 12.11
CA GLY A 73 -3.97 -2.14 12.54
C GLY A 73 -2.95 -2.33 11.41
N ALA A 74 -3.27 -1.97 10.17
CA ALA A 74 -2.32 -2.04 9.07
C ALA A 74 -1.22 -0.98 9.23
N LYS A 75 0.03 -1.38 9.04
CA LYS A 75 1.19 -0.46 9.03
C LYS A 75 1.45 0.04 7.61
N MET A 76 1.99 1.25 7.45
CA MET A 76 2.49 1.72 6.17
C MET A 76 4.00 1.43 6.05
N SER A 77 4.49 1.25 4.83
CA SER A 77 5.94 1.30 4.59
C SER A 77 6.42 2.74 4.58
N GLU A 78 7.70 2.97 4.93
CA GLU A 78 8.30 4.32 5.00
C GLU A 78 8.09 5.13 3.70
N ARG A 79 8.17 4.48 2.53
CA ARG A 79 7.96 5.18 1.26
C ARG A 79 6.50 5.58 1.06
N VAL A 80 5.54 4.74 1.46
CA VAL A 80 4.11 5.06 1.39
C VAL A 80 3.79 6.21 2.34
N GLU A 81 4.36 6.24 3.54
CA GLU A 81 4.20 7.36 4.49
C GLU A 81 4.71 8.69 3.93
N LYS A 82 5.85 8.68 3.23
CA LYS A 82 6.36 9.89 2.57
C LYS A 82 5.44 10.35 1.43
N LEU A 83 4.89 9.40 0.65
CA LEU A 83 3.99 9.71 -0.47
C LEU A 83 2.63 10.22 0.01
N SER A 84 2.08 9.67 1.08
CA SER A 84 0.78 10.12 1.62
C SER A 84 0.80 11.55 2.15
N LYS A 85 1.97 12.03 2.61
CA LYS A 85 2.18 13.42 3.02
C LYS A 85 2.41 14.39 1.85
N GLN A 86 2.87 13.90 0.69
CA GLN A 86 3.13 14.71 -0.50
C GLN A 86 1.87 15.03 -1.32
N GLN A 87 0.76 14.33 -1.03
CA GLN A 87 -0.53 14.55 -1.68
C GLN A 87 -1.41 15.58 -0.90
N ALA A 88 -0.86 16.18 0.17
CA ALA A 88 -1.51 17.24 0.95
C ALA A 88 -1.10 18.63 0.46
#